data_AF-A0A1C7NKV3-F1
#
_entry.id   AF-A0A1C7NKV3-F1
#
_cell.length_a   1.000
_cell.length_b   1.000
_cell.length_c   1.000
_cell.angle_alpha   90.00
_cell.angle_beta   90.00
_cell.angle_gamma   90.00
#
_symmetry.space_group_name_H-M   'P 1'
#
loop_
_entity.id
_entity.type
_entity.pdbx_description
1 polymer ?
#
loop_
_entity_poly.entity_id
_entity_poly.type
_entity_poly.pdbx_seq_one_letter_code
_entity_poly.pdbx_strand_id
1 'polypeptide(L)'
;MTQFNTHLTSCKKRSEDTQTSIQQIQQGVEDTNAILKALKEKDQELQATFEKIDRLEIMINQVKETYNKVASNVDKMERTIAASTPFRLTQRSTPVQPYFPPPDSVTIFSTDELFKSLE
;
A
#
# COMPACT_ATOMS: atom_id res chain seq x y z
N MET A 1 -60.56 4.47 49.04
CA MET A 1 -60.48 5.25 47.78
C MET A 1 -59.11 5.91 47.58
N THR A 2 -58.45 6.37 48.65
CA THR A 2 -57.14 7.04 48.60
C THR A 2 -55.99 6.17 48.09
N GLN A 3 -55.83 4.92 48.56
CA GLN A 3 -54.73 4.03 48.12
C GLN A 3 -54.77 3.70 46.62
N PHE A 4 -55.97 3.47 46.06
CA PHE A 4 -56.14 3.19 44.65
C PHE A 4 -55.65 4.35 43.76
N ASN A 5 -55.99 5.59 44.13
CA ASN A 5 -55.52 6.78 43.42
C ASN A 5 -53.99 6.95 43.52
N THR A 6 -53.39 6.62 44.66
CA THR A 6 -51.93 6.64 44.83
C THR A 6 -51.26 5.62 43.92
N HIS A 7 -51.78 4.39 43.86
CA HIS A 7 -51.28 3.35 42.95
C HIS A 7 -51.46 3.72 41.48
N LEU A 8 -52.59 4.32 41.10
CA LEU A 8 -52.84 4.78 39.74
C LEU A 8 -51.82 5.85 39.32
N THR A 9 -51.56 6.82 40.21
CA THR A 9 -50.60 7.90 39.96
C THR A 9 -49.17 7.36 39.83
N SER A 10 -48.79 6.42 40.70
CA SER A 10 -47.49 5.74 40.64
C SER A 10 -47.33 4.92 39.36
N CYS A 11 -48.37 4.20 38.94
CA CYS A 11 -48.36 3.42 37.70
C CYS A 11 -48.21 4.32 36.47
N LYS A 12 -48.94 5.43 36.42
CA LYS A 12 -48.82 6.43 35.35
C LYS A 12 -47.40 6.97 35.26
N LYS A 13 -46.83 7.41 36.38
CA LYS A 13 -45.45 7.91 36.43
C LYS A 13 -44.45 6.87 35.93
N ARG A 14 -44.56 5.63 36.41
CA ARG A 14 -43.68 4.53 35.94
C ARG A 14 -43.82 4.28 34.44
N SER A 15 -45.02 4.40 33.88
CA SER A 15 -45.23 4.25 32.43
C SER A 15 -44.55 5.38 31.65
N GLU A 16 -44.64 6.61 32.11
CA GLU A 16 -44.00 7.79 31.51
C GLU A 16 -42.47 7.70 31.60
N ASP A 17 -41.94 7.30 32.76
CA ASP A 17 -40.51 7.07 32.97
C ASP A 17 -39.99 5.95 32.04
N THR A 18 -40.73 4.83 31.95
CA THR A 18 -40.38 3.71 31.07
C THR A 18 -40.39 4.14 29.60
N GLN A 19 -41.39 4.91 29.18
CA GLN A 19 -41.48 5.42 27.82
C GLN A 19 -40.28 6.31 27.48
N THR A 20 -39.88 7.17 28.42
CA THR A 20 -38.71 8.06 28.26
C THR A 20 -37.43 7.24 28.13
N SER A 21 -37.24 6.21 28.97
CA SER A 21 -36.08 5.32 28.89
C SER A 21 -36.04 4.54 27.56
N ILE A 22 -37.19 4.08 27.05
CA ILE A 22 -37.27 3.41 25.76
C ILE A 22 -36.82 4.35 24.63
N GLN A 23 -37.28 5.60 24.63
CA GLN A 23 -36.88 6.59 23.63
C GLN A 23 -35.37 6.87 23.68
N GLN A 24 -34.79 6.99 24.88
CA GLN A 24 -33.35 7.17 25.05
C GLN A 24 -32.55 5.96 24.54
N ILE A 25 -33.03 4.75 24.80
CA ILE A 25 -32.40 3.51 24.30
C ILE A 25 -32.47 3.45 22.78
N GLN A 26 -33.63 3.78 22.19
CA GLN A 26 -33.80 3.80 20.74
C GLN A 26 -32.83 4.79 20.08
N GLN A 27 -32.73 6.00 20.62
CA GLN A 27 -31.77 6.99 20.13
C GLN A 27 -30.32 6.49 20.26
N GLY A 28 -29.95 5.91 21.41
CA GLY A 28 -28.62 5.36 21.62
C GLY A 28 -28.28 4.20 20.67
N VAL A 29 -29.27 3.39 20.30
CA VAL A 29 -29.11 2.32 19.30
C VAL A 29 -28.88 2.91 17.90
N GLU A 30 -29.65 3.94 17.53
CA GLU A 30 -29.48 4.64 16.25
C GLU A 30 -28.10 5.28 16.13
N ASP A 31 -27.66 6.00 17.17
CA ASP A 31 -26.36 6.65 17.23
C ASP A 31 -25.22 5.62 17.14
N THR A 32 -25.34 4.51 17.88
CA THR A 32 -24.36 3.42 17.84
C THR A 32 -24.28 2.79 16.46
N ASN A 33 -25.42 2.58 15.80
CA ASN A 33 -25.46 2.01 14.45
C ASN A 33 -24.83 2.95 13.41
N ALA A 34 -25.05 4.27 13.55
CA ALA A 34 -24.40 5.27 12.70
C ALA A 34 -22.88 5.24 12.87
N ILE A 35 -22.38 5.17 14.11
CA ILE A 35 -20.94 5.05 14.40
C ILE A 35 -20.38 3.75 13.82
N LEU A 36 -21.08 2.63 13.99
CA LEU A 36 -20.64 1.33 13.50
C LEU A 36 -20.55 1.31 11.97
N LYS A 37 -21.50 1.94 11.29
CA LYS A 37 -21.46 2.10 9.83
C LYS A 37 -20.24 2.93 9.40
N ALA A 38 -20.01 4.08 10.05
CA ALA A 38 -18.85 4.93 9.75
C ALA A 38 -17.53 4.19 10.01
N LEU A 39 -17.45 3.41 11.10
CA LEU A 39 -16.27 2.60 11.43
C LEU A 39 -16.00 1.55 10.35
N LYS A 40 -17.05 0.89 9.85
CA LYS A 40 -16.94 -0.09 8.77
C LYS A 40 -16.45 0.54 7.45
N GLU A 41 -16.94 1.72 7.11
CA GLU A 41 -16.46 2.47 5.94
C GLU A 41 -14.97 2.82 6.09
N LYS A 42 -14.55 3.25 7.29
CA LYS A 42 -13.14 3.53 7.59
C LYS A 42 -12.24 2.31 7.56
N ASP A 43 -12.73 1.17 8.04
CA ASP A 43 -12.02 -0.11 7.96
C ASP A 43 -11.77 -0.53 6.50
N GLN A 44 -12.76 -0.33 5.62
CA GLN A 44 -12.61 -0.58 4.19
C GLN A 44 -11.61 0.37 3.52
N GLU A 45 -11.65 1.67 3.85
CA GLU A 45 -10.65 2.66 3.38
C GLU A 45 -9.22 2.27 3.83
N LEU A 46 -9.08 1.79 5.07
CA LEU A 46 -7.80 1.37 5.63
C LEU A 46 -7.28 0.11 4.93
N GLN A 47 -8.13 -0.88 4.71
CA GLN A 47 -7.78 -2.09 3.97
C GLN A 47 -7.29 -1.77 2.55
N ALA A 48 -8.01 -0.90 1.83
CA ALA A 48 -7.59 -0.44 0.50
C ALA A 48 -6.24 0.31 0.53
N THR A 49 -5.93 1.00 1.63
CA THR A 49 -4.64 1.66 1.82
C THR A 49 -3.52 0.65 2.03
N PHE A 50 -3.75 -0.41 2.81
CA PHE A 50 -2.77 -1.49 2.98
C PHE A 50 -2.49 -2.22 1.66
N GLU A 51 -3.52 -2.50 0.86
CA GLU A 51 -3.32 -3.10 -0.47
C GLU A 51 -2.45 -2.22 -1.39
N LYS A 52 -2.60 -0.89 -1.31
CA LYS A 52 -1.73 0.04 -2.04
C LYS A 52 -0.29 -0.01 -1.54
N ILE A 53 -0.08 -0.12 -0.23
CA ILE A 53 1.25 -0.25 0.38
C ILE A 53 1.94 -1.53 -0.11
N ASP A 54 1.23 -2.66 -0.09
CA ASP A 54 1.78 -3.94 -0.56
C ASP A 54 2.19 -3.86 -2.05
N ARG A 55 1.37 -3.20 -2.88
CA ARG A 55 1.72 -2.96 -4.30
C ARG A 55 2.95 -2.08 -4.46
N LEU A 56 3.10 -1.04 -3.63
CA LEU A 56 4.30 -0.20 -3.62
C LEU A 56 5.55 -0.99 -3.23
N GLU A 57 5.45 -1.91 -2.28
CA GLU A 57 6.58 -2.77 -1.90
C GLU A 57 7.03 -3.66 -3.06
N ILE A 58 6.08 -4.26 -3.79
CA ILE A 58 6.38 -5.04 -5.01
C ILE A 58 7.12 -4.18 -6.03
N MET A 59 6.66 -2.95 -6.27
CA MET A 59 7.28 -2.02 -7.21
C MET A 59 8.70 -1.64 -6.79
N ILE A 60 8.93 -1.34 -5.51
CA ILE A 60 10.26 -1.03 -4.97
C ILE A 60 11.21 -2.20 -5.20
N ASN A 61 10.74 -3.44 -5.00
CA ASN A 61 11.54 -4.64 -5.25
C ASN A 61 11.91 -4.79 -6.74
N GLN A 62 10.99 -4.49 -7.66
CA GLN A 62 11.26 -4.50 -9.11
C GLN A 62 12.29 -3.44 -9.51
N VAL A 63 12.17 -2.22 -8.99
CA VAL A 63 13.12 -1.13 -9.23
C VAL A 63 14.50 -1.49 -8.67
N LYS A 64 14.56 -2.06 -7.46
CA LYS A 64 15.80 -2.54 -6.84
C LYS A 64 16.48 -3.63 -7.67
N GLU A 65 15.72 -4.59 -8.20
CA GLU A 65 16.26 -5.62 -9.08
C GLU A 65 16.85 -5.02 -10.35
N THR A 66 16.13 -4.08 -10.97
CA THR A 66 16.58 -3.36 -12.17
C THR A 66 17.88 -2.59 -11.89
N TYR A 67 17.94 -1.87 -10.78
CA TYR A 67 19.14 -1.15 -10.33
C TYR A 67 20.33 -2.10 -10.17
N ASN A 68 20.15 -3.23 -9.49
CA ASN A 68 21.22 -4.22 -9.28
C ASN A 68 21.72 -4.81 -10.61
N LYS A 69 20.82 -5.06 -11.58
CA LYS A 69 21.21 -5.54 -12.91
C LYS A 69 22.02 -4.50 -13.68
N VAL A 70 21.58 -3.24 -13.65
CA VAL A 70 22.34 -2.13 -14.28
C VAL A 70 23.72 -1.98 -13.64
N ALA A 71 23.81 -1.97 -12.31
CA ALA A 71 25.08 -1.88 -11.59
C ALA A 71 26.02 -3.04 -11.98
N SER A 72 25.51 -4.28 -12.02
CA SER A 72 26.31 -5.43 -12.44
C SER A 72 26.80 -5.32 -13.89
N ASN A 73 25.97 -4.81 -14.80
CA ASN A 73 26.36 -4.58 -16.18
C ASN A 73 27.46 -3.52 -16.30
N VAL A 74 27.36 -2.44 -15.53
CA VAL A 74 28.40 -1.40 -15.47
C VAL A 74 29.70 -1.98 -14.94
N ASP A 75 29.68 -2.74 -13.83
CA ASP A 75 30.87 -3.41 -13.29
C ASP A 75 31.53 -4.36 -14.31
N LYS A 76 30.73 -5.14 -15.04
CA LYS A 76 31.23 -6.04 -16.11
C LYS A 76 31.86 -5.24 -17.25
N MET A 77 31.25 -4.13 -17.64
CA MET A 77 31.76 -3.25 -18.69
C MET A 77 33.09 -2.62 -18.26
N GLU A 78 33.19 -2.09 -17.04
CA GLU A 78 34.44 -1.54 -16.48
C GLU A 78 35.56 -2.58 -16.45
N ARG A 79 35.27 -3.80 -15.98
CA ARG A 79 36.24 -4.92 -16.01
C ARG A 79 36.68 -5.27 -17.42
N THR A 80 35.75 -5.29 -18.37
CA THR A 80 36.05 -5.59 -19.78
C THR A 80 36.92 -4.50 -20.40
N ILE A 81 36.65 -3.23 -20.11
CA ILE A 81 37.46 -2.09 -20.53
C ILE A 81 38.86 -2.17 -19.94
N ALA A 82 38.98 -2.41 -18.63
CA ALA A 82 40.26 -2.56 -17.95
C ALA A 82 41.09 -3.74 -18.49
N ALA A 83 40.42 -4.87 -18.83
CA ALA A 83 41.07 -6.03 -19.44
C ALA A 83 41.46 -5.81 -20.91
N SER A 84 40.71 -4.96 -21.63
CA SER A 84 40.93 -4.68 -23.06
C SER A 84 42.00 -3.62 -23.34
N THR A 85 42.57 -3.00 -22.30
CA THR A 85 43.72 -2.09 -22.43
C THR A 85 45.06 -2.78 -22.17
N PRO A 86 45.70 -3.35 -23.21
CA PRO A 86 47.15 -3.33 -23.33
C PRO A 86 47.52 -2.35 -24.45
N PHE A 87 47.57 -1.04 -24.14
CA PHE A 87 48.27 -0.12 -25.04
C PHE A 87 49.79 -0.35 -24.89
N ARG A 88 50.30 -1.42 -25.50
CA ARG A 88 51.72 -1.54 -25.85
C ARG A 88 51.88 -1.22 -27.34
N LEU A 89 52.51 -0.08 -27.60
CA LEU A 89 53.00 0.39 -28.90
C LEU A 89 54.14 -0.49 -29.44
N THR A 90 53.93 -1.81 -29.56
CA THR A 90 54.95 -2.74 -30.08
C THR A 90 54.40 -3.65 -31.17
N GLN A 91 54.79 -3.31 -32.40
CA GLN A 91 54.96 -4.16 -33.59
C GLN A 91 53.78 -4.98 -34.13
N ARG A 92 53.17 -4.41 -35.18
CA ARG A 92 52.80 -5.02 -36.47
C ARG A 92 52.51 -6.54 -36.46
N SER A 93 51.30 -6.90 -36.06
CA SER A 93 50.53 -8.02 -36.64
C SER A 93 49.03 -7.71 -36.49
N THR A 94 48.21 -8.23 -37.39
CA THR A 94 46.80 -7.84 -37.72
C THR A 94 45.96 -7.23 -36.58
N PRO A 95 45.18 -6.15 -36.85
CA PRO A 95 44.37 -5.51 -35.82
C PRO A 95 43.21 -6.42 -35.41
N VAL A 96 43.42 -7.26 -34.39
CA VAL A 96 42.31 -7.89 -33.68
C VAL A 96 41.73 -6.80 -32.78
N GLN A 97 40.63 -6.18 -33.22
CA GLN A 97 39.91 -5.26 -32.35
C GLN A 97 39.47 -6.01 -31.09
N PRO A 98 39.70 -5.45 -29.88
CA PRO A 98 39.19 -6.06 -28.67
C PRO A 98 37.66 -6.16 -28.78
N TYR A 99 37.15 -7.38 -28.71
CA TYR A 99 35.72 -7.64 -28.71
C TYR A 99 35.14 -7.24 -27.36
N PHE A 100 34.23 -6.27 -27.37
CA PHE A 100 33.43 -5.91 -26.22
C PHE A 100 32.10 -6.67 -26.31
N PRO A 101 31.89 -7.72 -25.50
CA PRO A 101 30.59 -8.39 -25.47
C PRO A 101 29.50 -7.37 -25.10
N PRO A 102 28.34 -7.41 -25.78
CA PRO A 102 27.24 -6.53 -25.44
C PRO A 102 26.78 -6.79 -24.00
N PRO A 103 26.41 -5.73 -23.25
CA PRO A 103 25.90 -5.89 -21.89
C PRO A 103 24.60 -6.69 -21.87
N ASP A 104 24.32 -7.33 -20.73
CA ASP A 104 23.09 -8.12 -20.58
C ASP A 104 21.85 -7.21 -20.73
N SER A 105 20.78 -7.73 -21.34
CA SER A 105 19.54 -6.96 -21.51
C SER A 105 18.92 -6.65 -20.16
N VAL A 106 18.59 -5.38 -19.91
CA VAL A 106 17.84 -4.93 -18.74
C VAL A 106 16.52 -4.33 -19.19
N THR A 107 15.41 -4.87 -18.68
CA THR A 107 14.09 -4.25 -18.86
C THR A 107 13.98 -3.08 -17.89
N ILE A 108 13.87 -1.87 -18.43
CA ILE A 108 13.67 -0.64 -17.65
C ILE A 108 12.21 -0.23 -17.83
N PHE A 109 11.46 -0.19 -16.74
CA PHE A 109 10.07 0.23 -16.76
C PHE A 109 9.96 1.76 -16.70
N SER A 110 9.03 2.33 -17.47
CA SER A 110 8.67 3.74 -17.32
C SER A 110 7.98 3.96 -15.97
N THR A 111 8.08 5.17 -15.41
CA THR A 111 7.28 5.56 -14.23
C THR A 111 5.80 5.33 -14.47
N ASP A 112 5.30 5.64 -15.66
CA ASP A 112 3.88 5.47 -16.00
C ASP A 112 3.46 3.99 -16.04
N GLU A 113 4.38 3.10 -16.41
CA GLU A 113 4.14 1.65 -16.43
C GLU A 113 4.16 1.05 -15.03
N LEU A 114 5.06 1.54 -14.16
CA LEU A 114 5.14 1.13 -12.76
C LEU A 114 3.89 1.57 -12.00
N PHE A 115 3.45 2.82 -12.15
CA PHE A 115 2.29 3.32 -11.41
C PHE A 115 0.94 2.88 -11.98
N LYS A 116 0.89 2.38 -13.23
CA LYS A 116 -0.33 1.80 -13.81
C LYS A 116 -0.90 0.62 -13.02
N SER A 117 -0.07 -0.12 -12.27
CA SER A 117 -0.55 -1.20 -11.40
C SER A 117 -1.10 -0.72 -10.05
N LEU A 118 -0.97 0.58 -9.76
CA LEU A 118 -1.45 1.21 -8.52
C LEU A 118 -2.87 1.81 -8.64
N GLU A 119 -3.33 2.02 -9.87
CA GLU A 119 -4.72 2.39 -10.22
C GLU A 119 -5.66 1.17 -10.16
#